data_AF-A0A496UJM7-F1
#
_entry.id   AF-A0A496UJM7-F1
#
_cell.length_a   1.000
_cell.length_b   1.000
_cell.length_c   1.000
_cell.angle_alpha   90.00
_cell.angle_beta   90.00
_cell.angle_gamma   90.00
#
_symmetry.space_group_name_H-M   'P 1'
#
loop_
_entity.id
_entity.type
_entity.pdbx_description
1 polymer ?
#
loop_
_entity_poly.entity_id
_entity_poly.type
_entity_poly.pdbx_seq_one_letter_code
_entity_poly.pdbx_strand_id
1 'polypeptide(L)'
;EEILTENGFNYQKEIPGKNPPIIDRVKTVNGWLKPFKGSHRVEIDPACINLIRDLSSQELNGRIPSDANNLGHKADAMGYDIFWQHKQAQRTPMRAVQL
;
A
#
# COMPACT_ATOMS: atom_id res chain seq x y z
N GLU A 1 -3.42 11.43 18.57
CA GLU A 1 -2.34 12.21 17.93
C GLU A 1 -1.19 12.45 18.89
N GLU A 2 -1.51 12.77 20.14
CA GLU A 2 -0.55 12.88 21.25
C GLU A 2 0.52 11.77 21.27
N ILE A 3 0.15 10.49 21.19
CA ILE A 3 1.14 9.41 21.37
C ILE A 3 2.30 9.39 20.34
N LEU A 4 2.06 9.75 19.07
CA LEU A 4 3.14 9.74 18.06
C LEU A 4 4.07 10.94 18.25
N THR A 5 3.48 12.10 18.57
CA THR A 5 4.21 13.33 18.88
C THR A 5 5.00 13.20 20.18
N GLU A 6 4.39 12.63 21.23
CA GLU A 6 5.01 12.38 22.54
C GLU A 6 6.24 11.47 22.45
N ASN A 7 6.22 10.52 21.51
CA ASN A 7 7.34 9.61 21.28
C ASN A 7 8.33 10.13 20.22
N GLY A 8 8.20 11.39 19.77
CA GLY A 8 9.13 12.03 18.86
C GLY A 8 9.13 11.47 17.43
N PHE A 9 8.04 10.83 17.00
CA PHE A 9 7.92 10.38 15.62
C PHE A 9 7.65 11.55 14.68
N ASN A 10 8.48 11.68 13.65
CA ASN A 10 8.21 12.59 12.55
C ASN A 10 7.17 11.97 11.62
N TYR A 11 6.00 12.59 11.51
CA TYR A 11 4.94 12.14 10.62
C TYR A 11 4.27 13.31 9.88
N GLN A 12 3.73 13.02 8.70
CA GLN A 12 2.82 13.91 7.99
C GLN A 12 1.44 13.27 7.98
N LYS A 13 0.41 14.06 8.31
CA LYS A 13 -0.97 13.58 8.34
C LYS A 13 -1.66 13.92 7.02
N GLU A 14 -1.93 12.90 6.22
CA GLU A 14 -2.75 13.03 5.02
C GLU A 14 -4.08 12.32 5.22
N ILE A 15 -5.18 13.08 5.27
CA ILE A 15 -6.53 12.52 5.42
C ILE A 15 -7.29 12.72 4.10
N PRO A 16 -7.42 11.69 3.26
CA PRO A 16 -8.27 11.77 2.08
C PRO A 16 -9.75 11.78 2.50
N GLY A 17 -10.61 12.36 1.67
CA GLY A 17 -12.07 12.32 1.90
C GLY A 17 -12.69 10.92 1.85
N LYS A 18 -11.96 9.93 1.31
CA LYS A 18 -12.37 8.52 1.28
C LYS A 18 -11.15 7.60 1.17
N ASN A 19 -11.26 6.43 1.79
CA ASN A 19 -10.29 5.36 1.59
C ASN A 19 -10.26 4.89 0.13
N PRO A 20 -9.07 4.55 -0.40
CA PRO A 20 -8.96 3.97 -1.73
C PRO A 20 -9.77 2.67 -1.84
N PRO A 21 -10.43 2.40 -2.99
CA PRO A 21 -11.15 1.14 -3.20
C PRO A 21 -10.24 -0.08 -3.03
N ILE A 22 -10.75 -1.15 -2.41
CA ILE A 22 -9.99 -2.39 -2.14
C ILE A 22 -9.37 -2.95 -3.43
N ILE A 23 -10.19 -3.05 -4.48
CA ILE A 23 -9.78 -3.60 -5.78
C ILE A 23 -8.60 -2.81 -6.36
N ASP A 24 -8.64 -1.47 -6.25
CA ASP A 24 -7.58 -0.62 -6.78
C ASP A 24 -6.29 -0.81 -5.99
N ARG A 25 -6.36 -0.88 -4.66
CA ARG A 25 -5.20 -1.19 -3.82
C ARG A 25 -4.55 -2.50 -4.20
N VAL A 26 -5.34 -3.58 -4.30
CA VAL A 26 -4.85 -4.92 -4.64
C VAL A 26 -4.20 -4.91 -6.03
N LYS A 27 -4.81 -4.26 -7.01
CA LYS A 27 -4.23 -4.12 -8.35
C LYS A 27 -2.91 -3.34 -8.34
N THR A 28 -2.81 -2.26 -7.58
CA THR A 28 -1.57 -1.48 -7.46
C THR A 28 -0.46 -2.33 -6.84
N VAL A 29 -0.75 -3.06 -5.75
CA VAL A 29 0.21 -3.96 -5.10
C VAL A 29 0.70 -5.04 -6.08
N ASN A 30 -0.22 -5.71 -6.78
CA ASN A 30 0.15 -6.72 -7.78
C ASN A 30 1.01 -6.14 -8.91
N GLY A 31 0.69 -4.91 -9.36
CA GLY A 31 1.48 -4.22 -10.38
C GLY A 31 2.89 -3.82 -9.92
N TRP A 32 3.10 -3.62 -8.62
CA TRP A 32 4.42 -3.32 -8.05
C TRP A 32 5.23 -4.59 -7.76
N LEU A 33 4.58 -5.65 -7.29
CA LEU A 33 5.22 -6.95 -7.05
C LEU A 33 5.60 -7.66 -8.35
N LYS A 34 4.71 -7.66 -9.34
CA LYS A 34 4.90 -8.39 -10.60
C LYS A 34 4.50 -7.54 -11.82
N PRO A 35 5.26 -6.49 -12.15
CA PRO A 35 5.02 -5.70 -13.34
C PRO A 35 5.35 -6.49 -14.60
N PHE A 36 4.56 -6.27 -15.65
CA PHE A 36 4.76 -6.89 -16.97
C PHE A 36 6.15 -6.60 -17.58
N LYS A 37 6.74 -5.44 -17.29
CA LYS A 37 8.03 -4.98 -17.85
C LYS A 37 9.26 -5.49 -17.07
N GLY A 38 9.09 -6.42 -16.14
CA GLY A 38 10.18 -7.27 -15.65
C GLY A 38 10.99 -6.80 -14.44
N SER A 39 10.84 -5.56 -13.95
CA SER A 39 11.47 -5.12 -12.71
C SER A 39 10.44 -4.81 -11.63
N HIS A 40 10.42 -5.59 -10.55
CA HIS A 40 9.60 -5.31 -9.38
C HIS A 40 9.93 -3.93 -8.81
N ARG A 41 8.90 -3.25 -8.29
CA ARG A 41 9.00 -1.91 -7.70
C ARG A 41 9.05 -1.94 -6.17
N VAL A 42 8.85 -3.12 -5.60
CA VAL A 42 8.89 -3.36 -4.16
C VAL A 42 9.59 -4.69 -3.91
N GLU A 43 10.39 -4.73 -2.87
CA GLU A 43 11.01 -5.93 -2.31
C GLU A 43 10.49 -6.11 -0.89
N ILE A 44 10.29 -7.36 -0.48
CA ILE A 44 9.85 -7.71 0.86
C ILE A 44 11.00 -8.45 1.53
N ASP A 45 11.46 -7.94 2.67
CA ASP A 45 12.47 -8.62 3.47
C ASP A 45 11.97 -10.02 3.89
N PRO A 46 12.77 -11.10 3.73
CA PRO A 46 12.37 -12.46 4.12
C PRO A 46 11.96 -12.61 5.59
N ALA A 47 12.41 -11.73 6.48
CA ALA A 47 12.00 -11.72 7.89
C ALA A 47 10.53 -11.30 8.09
N CYS A 48 9.90 -10.69 7.09
CA CYS A 48 8.48 -10.32 7.09
C CYS A 48 7.56 -11.54 6.87
N ILE A 49 7.84 -12.67 7.54
CA ILE A 49 7.19 -13.97 7.35
C ILE A 49 5.65 -13.90 7.42
N ASN A 50 5.13 -13.03 8.29
CA ASN A 50 3.70 -12.88 8.48
C ASN A 50 3.04 -12.13 7.33
N LEU A 51 3.72 -11.13 6.76
CA LEU A 51 3.25 -10.41 5.57
C LEU A 51 3.31 -11.32 4.35
N ILE A 52 4.41 -12.06 4.20
CA ILE A 52 4.58 -13.04 3.12
C ILE A 52 3.47 -14.09 3.20
N ARG A 53 3.22 -14.67 4.38
CA ARG A 53 2.12 -15.61 4.60
C ARG A 53 0.79 -15.00 4.21
N ASP A 54 0.49 -13.79 4.71
CA ASP A 54 -0.75 -13.09 4.41
C ASP A 54 -0.95 -12.93 2.89
N LEU A 55 0.03 -12.34 2.19
CA LEU A 55 -0.01 -12.15 0.74
C LEU A 55 -0.15 -13.47 -0.04
N SER A 56 0.52 -14.53 0.42
CA SER A 56 0.52 -15.83 -0.26
C SER A 56 -0.75 -16.66 -0.03
N SER A 57 -1.50 -16.37 1.03
CA SER A 57 -2.68 -17.15 1.45
C SER A 57 -4.00 -16.41 1.21
N GLN A 58 -3.98 -15.23 0.58
CA GLN A 58 -5.20 -14.49 0.25
C GLN A 58 -6.05 -15.22 -0.78
N GLU A 59 -7.32 -15.43 -0.43
CA GLU A 59 -8.35 -15.95 -1.32
C GLU A 59 -9.37 -14.86 -1.65
N LEU A 60 -10.09 -15.01 -2.75
CA LEU A 60 -11.16 -14.10 -3.11
C LEU A 60 -12.49 -14.55 -2.50
N ASN A 61 -13.20 -13.62 -1.88
CA ASN A 61 -14.63 -13.73 -1.63
C ASN A 61 -15.37 -12.85 -2.65
N GLY A 62 -15.78 -13.46 -3.77
CA GLY A 62 -16.32 -12.74 -4.92
C GLY A 62 -15.26 -11.94 -5.67
N ARG A 63 -15.31 -10.60 -5.56
CA ARG A 63 -14.37 -9.69 -6.27
C ARG A 63 -13.33 -9.04 -5.36
N ILE A 64 -13.41 -9.27 -4.06
CA ILE A 64 -12.50 -8.70 -3.06
C ILE A 64 -11.82 -9.83 -2.27
N PRO A 65 -10.68 -9.56 -1.62
CA PRO A 65 -10.04 -10.55 -0.78
C PRO A 65 -10.93 -10.91 0.42
N SER A 66 -10.88 -12.18 0.83
CA SER A 66 -11.58 -12.71 2.00
C SER A 66 -10.91 -12.26 3.29
N ASP A 67 -11.69 -11.94 4.32
CA ASP A 67 -11.22 -11.64 5.68
C ASP A 67 -11.15 -12.90 6.57
N ALA A 68 -11.43 -14.07 6.00
CA ALA A 68 -11.38 -15.34 6.70
C ALA A 68 -9.99 -15.62 7.31
N ASN A 69 -9.99 -16.32 8.45
CA ASN A 69 -8.76 -16.75 9.14
C ASN A 69 -7.82 -15.62 9.57
N ASN A 70 -8.34 -14.39 9.76
CA ASN A 70 -7.56 -13.23 10.16
C ASN A 70 -6.42 -12.89 9.17
N LEU A 71 -6.64 -13.26 7.89
CA LEU A 71 -5.82 -12.86 6.77
C LEU A 71 -6.36 -11.51 6.25
N GLY A 72 -5.47 -10.67 5.72
CA GLY A 72 -5.81 -9.43 5.04
C GLY A 72 -5.26 -8.20 5.74
N HIS A 73 -5.07 -8.23 7.06
CA HIS A 73 -4.62 -7.04 7.79
C HIS A 73 -3.23 -6.54 7.39
N LYS A 74 -2.27 -7.45 7.16
CA LYS A 74 -0.89 -7.06 6.80
C LYS A 74 -0.82 -6.69 5.33
N ALA A 75 -1.55 -7.44 4.50
CA ALA A 75 -1.72 -7.12 3.09
C ALA A 75 -2.41 -5.75 2.89
N ASP A 76 -3.43 -5.42 3.68
CA ASP A 76 -4.12 -4.13 3.64
C ASP A 76 -3.21 -2.99 4.09
N ALA A 77 -2.45 -3.17 5.18
CA ALA A 77 -1.49 -2.18 5.65
C ALA A 77 -0.44 -1.84 4.58
N MET A 78 0.16 -2.86 3.95
CA MET A 78 1.06 -2.70 2.82
C MET A 78 0.35 -2.06 1.61
N GLY A 79 -0.89 -2.46 1.36
CA GLY A 79 -1.69 -1.96 0.25
C GLY A 79 -2.03 -0.47 0.37
N TYR A 80 -2.25 0.04 1.58
CA TYR A 80 -2.41 1.48 1.80
C TYR A 80 -1.13 2.24 1.46
N ASP A 81 0.01 1.80 2.00
CA ASP A 81 1.30 2.44 1.75
C ASP A 81 1.64 2.50 0.25
N ILE A 82 1.61 1.35 -0.42
CA ILE A 82 1.90 1.27 -1.86
C ILE A 82 0.92 2.11 -2.69
N PHE A 83 -0.37 2.11 -2.34
CA PHE A 83 -1.36 2.91 -3.07
C PHE A 83 -1.05 4.41 -2.97
N TRP A 84 -0.72 4.91 -1.77
CA TRP A 84 -0.38 6.32 -1.59
C TRP A 84 0.92 6.69 -2.30
N GLN A 85 1.96 5.87 -2.19
CA GLN A 85 3.20 6.08 -2.94
C GLN A 85 2.95 6.09 -4.45
N HIS A 86 2.11 5.19 -4.96
CA HIS A 86 1.72 5.18 -6.37
C HIS A 86 1.00 6.47 -6.79
N LYS A 87 0.07 6.97 -5.96
CA LYS A 87 -0.63 8.23 -6.24
C LYS A 87 0.33 9.42 -6.20
N GLN A 88 1.25 9.47 -5.24
CA GLN A 88 2.26 10.52 -5.15
C GLN A 88 3.19 10.52 -6.37
N ALA A 89 3.66 9.36 -6.81
CA ALA A 89 4.50 9.22 -8.01
C ALA A 89 3.78 9.64 -9.31
N GLN A 90 2.45 9.61 -9.34
CA GLN A 90 1.66 10.11 -10.48
C GLN A 90 1.36 11.61 -10.42
N ARG A 91 1.64 12.29 -9.30
CA ARG A 91 1.54 13.75 -9.24
C ARG A 91 2.73 14.30 -10.03
N THR A 92 2.48 14.79 -11.25
CA THR A 92 3.48 15.56 -11.99
C THR A 92 4.01 16.67 -11.07
N PRO A 93 5.34 16.82 -10.87
CA PRO A 93 5.83 18.02 -10.22
C PRO A 93 5.38 19.18 -11.11
N MET A 94 4.59 20.11 -10.56
CA MET A 94 4.35 21.37 -11.26
C MET A 94 5.73 21.93 -11.57
N ARG A 95 6.12 21.93 -12.86
CA ARG A 95 7.29 22.68 -13.28
C ARG A 95 7.04 24.10 -12.79
N ALA A 96 7.94 24.62 -11.95
CA ALA A 96 7.92 26.02 -11.61
C ALA A 96 7.93 26.79 -12.94
N VAL A 97 6.81 27.43 -13.25
CA VAL A 97 6.75 28.41 -14.32
C VAL A 97 7.55 29.59 -13.79
N GLN A 98 8.82 29.66 -14.16
CA GLN A 98 9.57 30.90 -14.02
C GLN A 98 8.94 31.89 -15.00
N LEU A 99 8.22 32.87 -14.44
CA LEU A 99 7.81 34.09 -15.13
C LEU A 99 9.02 35.02 -15.27
#